data_AF-A0A848S9V7-F1
#
_entry.id   AF-A0A848S9V7-F1
#
_cell.length_a   1.000
_cell.length_b   1.000
_cell.length_c   1.000
_cell.angle_alpha   90.00
_cell.angle_beta   90.00
_cell.angle_gamma   90.00
#
_symmetry.space_group_name_H-M   'P 1'
#
loop_
_entity.id
_entity.type
_entity.pdbx_description
1 polymer ?
#
loop_
_entity_poly.entity_id
_entity_poly.type
_entity_poly.pdbx_seq_one_letter_code
_entity_poly.pdbx_strand_id
1 'polypeptide(L)'
;MKIKLLVTCLLALSIMSCNDRPFQIDEVLLQCYETTYKDKGYNIKIIIKDYESLLVKEGVLNDDSGESYLQVIQNIYSDSDFRISAPTFQDIDPFFKLDNKTKMDVIECEREMIELAKQTDSKWAKLSGNFQSQETNKNPKQMYEDMVASLSENDLNSYYFKLKMFRLFDMVNPKLEN
;
A
#
# COMPACT_ATOMS: atom_id res chain seq x y z
N MET A 1 -40.87 -21.19 -28.18
CA MET A 1 -40.97 -20.02 -27.27
C MET A 1 -40.22 -20.17 -25.94
N LYS A 2 -40.01 -21.39 -25.40
CA LYS A 2 -39.41 -21.57 -24.06
C LYS A 2 -37.90 -21.25 -23.97
N ILE A 3 -37.14 -21.51 -25.04
CA ILE A 3 -35.67 -21.27 -25.07
C ILE A 3 -35.34 -19.77 -25.11
N LYS A 4 -36.14 -18.96 -25.84
CA LYS A 4 -35.92 -17.51 -25.91
C LYS A 4 -36.17 -16.80 -24.58
N LEU A 5 -37.07 -17.31 -23.75
CA LEU A 5 -37.32 -16.77 -22.39
C LEU A 5 -36.21 -17.13 -21.39
N LEU A 6 -35.58 -18.31 -21.54
CA LEU A 6 -34.49 -18.77 -20.68
C LEU A 6 -33.18 -17.99 -20.90
N VAL A 7 -32.87 -17.64 -22.15
CA VAL A 7 -31.68 -16.84 -22.48
C VAL A 7 -31.80 -15.41 -21.95
N THR A 8 -33.00 -14.82 -21.98
CA THR A 8 -33.23 -13.48 -21.45
C THR A 8 -33.11 -13.41 -19.92
N CYS A 9 -33.49 -14.48 -19.20
CA CYS A 9 -33.26 -14.55 -17.75
C CYS A 9 -31.77 -14.70 -17.38
N LEU A 10 -30.98 -15.44 -18.17
CA LEU A 10 -29.56 -15.63 -17.91
C LEU A 10 -28.71 -14.37 -18.17
N LEU A 11 -29.09 -13.55 -19.15
CA LEU A 11 -28.43 -12.27 -19.45
C LEU A 11 -28.78 -11.16 -18.44
N ALA A 12 -29.96 -11.22 -17.82
CA ALA A 12 -30.36 -10.25 -16.79
C ALA A 12 -29.64 -10.47 -15.45
N LEU A 13 -29.25 -11.71 -15.14
CA LEU A 13 -28.53 -12.06 -13.90
C LEU A 13 -27.04 -11.69 -13.93
N SER A 14 -26.47 -11.33 -15.09
CA SER A 14 -25.05 -10.97 -15.21
C SER A 14 -24.75 -9.51 -14.89
N ILE A 15 -25.76 -8.68 -14.65
CA ILE A 15 -25.62 -7.21 -14.51
C ILE A 15 -25.70 -6.76 -13.03
N MET A 16 -25.83 -7.70 -12.10
CA MET A 16 -25.84 -7.43 -10.65
C MET A 16 -24.61 -7.98 -9.93
N SER A 17 -23.48 -8.13 -10.62
CA SER A 17 -22.19 -8.15 -9.94
C SER A 17 -22.03 -6.79 -9.24
N CYS A 18 -22.22 -6.81 -7.92
CA CYS A 18 -22.08 -5.66 -7.05
C CYS A 18 -20.83 -4.87 -7.42
N ASN A 19 -21.00 -3.63 -7.89
CA ASN A 19 -19.98 -2.61 -7.73
C ASN A 19 -19.97 -2.21 -6.25
N ASP A 20 -19.52 -3.12 -5.38
CA ASP A 20 -18.82 -2.68 -4.18
C ASP A 20 -17.51 -2.09 -4.71
N ARG A 21 -17.58 -0.85 -5.20
CA ARG A 21 -16.40 -0.01 -5.28
C ARG A 21 -16.29 0.54 -3.88
N PRO A 22 -15.53 -0.10 -2.97
CA PRO A 22 -15.28 0.52 -1.68
C PRO A 22 -14.78 1.92 -1.98
N PHE A 23 -15.32 2.92 -1.31
CA PHE A 23 -14.82 4.28 -1.34
C PHE A 23 -13.31 4.20 -1.12
N GLN A 24 -12.51 4.37 -2.19
CA GLN A 24 -11.10 4.01 -2.20
C GLN A 24 -10.31 5.15 -1.57
N ILE A 25 -10.38 5.26 -0.24
CA ILE A 25 -9.56 6.20 0.52
C ILE A 25 -8.08 6.07 0.10
N ASP A 26 -7.64 4.86 -0.24
CA ASP A 26 -6.35 4.55 -0.84
C ASP A 26 -6.06 5.32 -2.14
N GLU A 27 -7.03 5.45 -3.06
CA GLU A 27 -6.89 6.25 -4.27
C GLU A 27 -6.79 7.73 -3.93
N VAL A 28 -7.58 8.20 -2.96
CA VAL A 28 -7.54 9.59 -2.52
C VAL A 28 -6.21 9.92 -1.85
N LEU A 29 -5.68 9.01 -1.03
CA LEU A 29 -4.37 9.15 -0.42
C LEU A 29 -3.24 9.14 -1.45
N LEU A 30 -3.38 8.35 -2.52
CA LEU A 30 -2.43 8.36 -3.62
C LEU A 30 -2.42 9.72 -4.35
N GLN A 31 -3.54 10.46 -4.38
CA GLN A 31 -3.59 11.79 -5.02
C GLN A 31 -2.67 12.81 -4.35
N CYS A 32 -2.38 12.66 -3.05
CA CYS A 32 -1.37 13.48 -2.36
C CYS A 32 0.02 13.32 -2.99
N TYR A 33 0.31 12.14 -3.57
CA TYR A 33 1.55 11.86 -4.29
C TYR A 33 1.44 12.23 -5.77
N GLU A 34 0.35 11.86 -6.44
CA GLU A 34 0.19 12.04 -7.89
C GLU A 34 0.39 13.48 -8.33
N THR A 35 -0.16 14.44 -7.59
CA THR A 35 -0.06 15.88 -7.93
C THR A 35 1.42 16.31 -7.96
N THR A 36 2.13 16.06 -6.87
CA THR A 36 3.55 16.40 -6.71
C THR A 36 4.44 15.71 -7.75
N TYR A 37 4.17 14.44 -8.04
CA TYR A 37 4.99 13.68 -8.98
C TYR A 37 4.75 14.13 -10.41
N LYS A 38 3.49 14.37 -10.76
CA LYS A 38 3.10 14.85 -12.09
C LYS A 38 3.73 16.20 -12.41
N ASP A 39 3.76 17.13 -11.45
CA ASP A 39 4.40 18.44 -11.61
C ASP A 39 5.91 18.36 -11.86
N LYS A 40 6.53 17.24 -11.48
CA LYS A 40 7.95 16.95 -11.70
C LYS A 40 8.20 16.01 -12.89
N GLY A 41 7.16 15.68 -13.65
CA GLY A 41 7.25 14.81 -14.84
C GLY A 41 7.30 13.32 -14.51
N TYR A 42 6.96 12.92 -13.28
CA TYR A 42 6.95 11.52 -12.84
C TYR A 42 5.52 10.96 -12.77
N ASN A 43 5.42 9.65 -12.91
CA ASN A 43 4.17 8.91 -12.70
C ASN A 43 4.38 7.89 -11.58
N ILE A 44 3.85 8.20 -10.39
CA ILE A 44 4.01 7.35 -9.19
C ILE A 44 3.50 5.93 -9.39
N LYS A 45 2.42 5.72 -10.16
CA LYS A 45 1.89 4.37 -10.43
C LYS A 45 2.86 3.53 -11.27
N ILE A 46 3.55 4.15 -12.24
CA ILE A 46 4.59 3.47 -13.03
C ILE A 46 5.77 3.12 -12.12
N ILE A 47 6.22 4.07 -11.29
CA ILE A 47 7.33 3.85 -10.35
C ILE A 47 7.02 2.69 -9.39
N ILE A 48 5.79 2.63 -8.85
CA ILE A 48 5.37 1.53 -7.98
C ILE A 48 5.41 0.18 -8.70
N LYS A 49 4.91 0.11 -9.95
CA LYS A 49 4.93 -1.13 -10.74
C LYS A 49 6.34 -1.57 -11.11
N ASP A 50 7.19 -0.62 -11.49
CA ASP A 50 8.57 -0.91 -11.89
C ASP A 50 9.34 -1.46 -10.70
N TYR A 51 9.14 -0.90 -9.50
CA TYR A 51 9.75 -1.42 -8.28
C TYR A 51 9.15 -2.75 -7.82
N GLU A 52 7.83 -2.94 -7.91
CA GLU A 52 7.20 -4.25 -7.65
C GLU A 52 7.79 -5.34 -8.54
N SER A 53 7.91 -5.05 -9.83
CA SER A 53 8.50 -5.97 -10.81
C SER A 53 9.96 -6.27 -10.48
N LEU A 54 10.72 -5.29 -9.98
CA LEU A 54 12.08 -5.48 -9.50
C LEU A 54 12.10 -6.41 -8.28
N LEU A 55 11.25 -6.18 -7.28
CA LEU A 55 11.20 -7.02 -6.08
C LEU A 55 10.83 -8.47 -6.40
N VAL A 56 9.92 -8.70 -7.36
CA VAL A 56 9.61 -10.05 -7.86
C VAL A 56 10.83 -10.66 -8.55
N LYS A 57 11.51 -9.90 -9.41
CA LYS A 57 12.70 -10.35 -10.13
C LYS A 57 13.86 -10.72 -9.18
N GLU A 58 14.06 -9.94 -8.11
CA GLU A 58 15.09 -10.18 -7.10
C GLU A 58 14.67 -11.26 -6.08
N GLY A 59 13.47 -11.84 -6.21
CA GLY A 59 12.97 -12.89 -5.33
C GLY A 59 12.60 -12.42 -3.92
N VAL A 60 12.40 -11.11 -3.74
CA VAL A 60 11.88 -10.53 -2.50
C VAL A 60 10.38 -10.82 -2.38
N LEU A 61 9.64 -10.60 -3.46
CA LEU A 61 8.25 -11.01 -3.60
C LEU A 61 8.18 -12.26 -4.50
N ASN A 62 7.23 -13.17 -4.25
CA ASN A 62 7.03 -14.31 -5.15
C ASN A 62 6.31 -13.88 -6.45
N ASP A 63 5.38 -12.93 -6.32
CA ASP A 63 4.57 -12.35 -7.39
C ASP A 63 4.04 -10.95 -6.98
N ASP A 64 3.11 -10.39 -7.76
CA ASP A 64 2.49 -9.07 -7.53
C ASP A 64 1.21 -9.13 -6.68
N SER A 65 0.94 -10.27 -6.01
CA SER A 65 -0.21 -10.45 -5.14
C SER A 65 0.01 -9.83 -3.76
N GLY A 66 -1.08 -9.42 -3.10
CA GLY A 66 -1.03 -8.98 -1.70
C GLY A 66 -0.47 -10.04 -0.74
N GLU A 67 -0.61 -11.33 -1.04
CA GLU A 67 -0.07 -12.43 -0.23
C GLU A 67 1.46 -12.40 -0.19
N SER A 68 2.10 -12.14 -1.33
CA SER A 68 3.56 -11.97 -1.40
C SER A 68 4.06 -10.83 -0.50
N TYR A 69 3.33 -9.72 -0.42
CA TYR A 69 3.65 -8.63 0.49
C TYR A 69 3.50 -9.05 1.96
N LEU A 70 2.39 -9.68 2.33
CA LEU A 70 2.16 -10.16 3.70
C LEU A 70 3.27 -11.11 4.16
N GLN A 71 3.75 -11.98 3.27
CA GLN A 71 4.85 -12.90 3.59
C GLN A 71 6.16 -12.17 3.90
N VAL A 72 6.54 -11.16 3.11
CA VAL A 72 7.75 -10.37 3.39
C VAL A 72 7.64 -9.64 4.72
N ILE A 73 6.49 -9.02 4.97
CA ILE A 73 6.21 -8.37 6.25
C ILE A 73 6.35 -9.40 7.39
N GLN A 74 5.75 -10.58 7.26
CA GLN A 74 5.87 -11.64 8.26
C GLN A 74 7.33 -12.02 8.54
N ASN A 75 8.17 -12.11 7.52
CA ASN A 75 9.60 -12.40 7.68
C ASN A 75 10.32 -11.29 8.45
N ILE A 76 10.07 -10.02 8.12
CA ILE A 76 10.62 -8.83 8.81
C ILE A 76 10.37 -8.90 10.33
N TYR A 77 9.18 -9.34 10.74
CA TYR A 77 8.81 -9.36 12.15
C TYR A 77 9.14 -10.66 12.88
N SER A 78 9.23 -11.78 12.15
CA SER A 78 9.51 -13.09 12.75
C SER A 78 11.00 -13.34 12.93
N ASP A 79 11.85 -12.65 12.15
CA ASP A 79 13.30 -12.78 12.18
C ASP A 79 13.94 -11.38 12.23
N SER A 80 14.57 -11.05 13.37
CA SER A 80 15.24 -9.76 13.58
C SER A 80 16.46 -9.56 12.67
N ASP A 81 17.02 -10.64 12.15
CA ASP A 81 18.17 -10.63 11.26
C ASP A 81 17.75 -10.70 9.78
N PHE A 82 16.44 -10.71 9.50
CA PHE A 82 15.93 -10.65 8.14
C PHE A 82 16.40 -9.37 7.45
N ARG A 83 16.95 -9.52 6.24
CA ARG A 83 17.44 -8.40 5.43
C ARG A 83 17.01 -8.56 3.98
N ILE A 84 16.60 -7.45 3.37
CA ILE A 84 16.25 -7.40 1.95
C ILE A 84 17.49 -7.00 1.15
N SER A 85 17.94 -7.89 0.26
CA SER A 85 19.09 -7.66 -0.62
C SER A 85 18.62 -7.26 -2.04
N ALA A 86 17.92 -6.14 -2.14
CA ALA A 86 17.48 -5.53 -3.40
C ALA A 86 17.86 -4.04 -3.44
N PRO A 87 17.82 -3.36 -4.60
CA PRO A 87 17.86 -1.89 -4.64
C PRO A 87 16.78 -1.30 -3.72
N THR A 88 17.09 -0.17 -3.06
CA THR A 88 16.12 0.45 -2.16
C THR A 88 15.06 1.18 -2.96
N PHE A 89 13.86 1.34 -2.41
CA PHE A 89 12.86 2.19 -3.04
C PHE A 89 13.32 3.65 -3.06
N GLN A 90 14.08 4.09 -2.05
CA GLN A 90 14.65 5.45 -2.01
C GLN A 90 15.55 5.79 -3.21
N ASP A 91 16.27 4.80 -3.76
CA ASP A 91 17.13 5.00 -4.93
C ASP A 91 16.33 5.42 -6.17
N ILE A 92 15.08 4.95 -6.25
CA ILE A 92 14.20 5.03 -7.42
C ILE A 92 13.15 6.13 -7.23
N ASP A 93 12.62 6.29 -6.02
CA ASP A 93 11.53 7.20 -5.72
C ASP A 93 11.99 8.69 -5.79
N PRO A 94 11.44 9.49 -6.73
CA PRO A 94 11.72 10.92 -6.83
C PRO A 94 11.46 11.69 -5.54
N PHE A 95 10.57 11.20 -4.66
CA PHE A 95 10.27 11.84 -3.38
C PHE A 95 11.52 12.21 -2.59
N PHE A 96 12.52 11.31 -2.55
CA PHE A 96 13.74 11.53 -1.77
C PHE A 96 14.62 12.65 -2.34
N LYS A 97 14.46 12.97 -3.63
CA LYS A 97 15.16 14.05 -4.35
C LYS A 97 14.41 15.39 -4.31
N LEU A 98 13.19 15.43 -3.75
CA LEU A 98 12.41 16.66 -3.61
C LEU A 98 12.95 17.54 -2.48
N ASP A 99 12.67 18.85 -2.59
CA ASP A 99 12.93 19.80 -1.51
C ASP A 99 12.03 19.53 -0.29
N ASN A 100 12.48 19.97 0.88
CA ASN A 100 11.79 19.71 2.14
C ASN A 100 10.38 20.28 2.18
N LYS A 101 10.13 21.44 1.55
CA LYS A 101 8.80 22.03 1.54
C LYS A 101 7.83 21.12 0.78
N THR A 102 8.20 20.70 -0.42
CA THR A 102 7.38 19.78 -1.23
C THR A 102 7.13 18.46 -0.50
N LYS A 103 8.15 17.91 0.19
CA LYS A 103 7.98 16.70 1.03
C LYS A 103 6.95 16.92 2.15
N MET A 104 7.04 18.05 2.85
CA MET A 104 6.10 18.39 3.92
C MET A 104 4.68 18.60 3.42
N ASP A 105 4.51 19.24 2.25
CA ASP A 105 3.18 19.47 1.65
C ASP A 105 2.49 18.11 1.32
N VAL A 106 3.23 17.11 0.84
CA VAL A 106 2.71 15.74 0.61
C VAL A 106 2.35 15.05 1.93
N ILE A 107 3.22 15.13 2.93
CA ILE A 107 3.00 14.52 4.25
C ILE A 107 1.75 15.12 4.90
N GLU A 108 1.57 16.43 4.80
CA GLU A 108 0.43 17.13 5.38
C GLU A 108 -0.87 16.76 4.67
N CYS A 109 -0.88 16.72 3.33
CA CYS A 109 -2.02 16.22 2.56
C CYS A 109 -2.41 14.81 3.02
N GLU A 110 -1.44 13.91 3.13
CA GLU A 110 -1.69 12.53 3.55
C GLU A 110 -2.27 12.49 4.97
N ARG A 111 -1.71 13.28 5.89
CA ARG A 111 -2.17 13.38 7.28
C ARG A 111 -3.63 13.83 7.34
N GLU A 112 -3.98 14.90 6.63
CA GLU A 112 -5.36 15.42 6.57
C GLU A 112 -6.33 14.37 6.03
N MET A 113 -5.96 13.70 4.94
CA MET A 113 -6.79 12.66 4.34
C MET A 113 -6.96 11.45 5.26
N ILE A 114 -5.92 11.03 5.99
CA ILE A 114 -6.02 9.97 7.00
C ILE A 114 -6.96 10.39 8.13
N GLU A 115 -6.84 11.62 8.66
CA GLU A 115 -7.73 12.08 9.74
C GLU A 115 -9.19 12.13 9.29
N LEU A 116 -9.46 12.55 8.05
CA LEU A 116 -10.80 12.47 7.46
C LEU A 116 -11.26 11.01 7.33
N ALA A 117 -10.39 10.12 6.85
CA ALA A 117 -10.67 8.70 6.71
C ALA A 117 -11.05 8.04 8.03
N LYS A 118 -10.37 8.38 9.14
CA LYS A 118 -10.70 7.84 10.48
C LYS A 118 -12.13 8.16 10.91
N GLN A 119 -12.66 9.32 10.51
CA GLN A 119 -14.01 9.74 10.87
C GLN A 119 -15.09 8.98 10.10
N THR A 120 -14.76 8.51 8.91
CA THR A 120 -15.72 7.89 7.98
C THR A 120 -15.54 6.38 7.83
N ASP A 121 -14.37 5.84 8.17
CA ASP A 121 -14.03 4.43 8.00
C ASP A 121 -13.32 3.87 9.24
N SER A 122 -13.99 2.93 9.91
CA SER A 122 -13.49 2.24 11.09
C SER A 122 -12.19 1.44 10.85
N LYS A 123 -11.93 1.02 9.61
CA LYS A 123 -10.67 0.38 9.23
C LYS A 123 -9.51 1.36 9.36
N TRP A 124 -9.69 2.60 8.90
CA TRP A 124 -8.69 3.66 9.01
C TRP A 124 -8.49 4.13 10.45
N ALA A 125 -9.55 4.14 11.26
CA ALA A 125 -9.42 4.35 12.70
C ALA A 125 -8.51 3.31 13.37
N LYS A 126 -8.56 2.04 12.94
CA LYS A 126 -7.67 0.97 13.43
C LYS A 126 -6.25 1.07 12.88
N LEU A 127 -6.10 1.22 11.55
CA LEU A 127 -4.80 1.29 10.88
C LEU A 127 -3.96 2.47 11.38
N SER A 128 -4.55 3.66 11.48
CA SER A 128 -3.82 4.86 11.89
C SER A 128 -3.36 4.83 13.34
N GLY A 129 -4.13 4.20 14.23
CA GLY A 129 -3.71 3.95 15.60
C GLY A 129 -2.45 3.10 15.70
N ASN A 130 -2.19 2.24 14.70
CA ASN A 130 -0.99 1.41 14.64
C ASN A 130 0.19 2.12 13.96
N PHE A 131 -0.04 3.00 12.98
CA PHE A 131 1.02 3.80 12.36
C PHE A 131 1.50 4.97 13.25
N GLN A 132 0.63 5.57 14.05
CA GLN A 132 0.97 6.65 14.99
C GLN A 132 1.54 6.16 16.32
N SER A 133 1.42 4.86 16.65
CA SER A 133 1.85 4.32 17.95
C SER A 133 3.36 4.07 18.10
N GLN A 134 4.21 4.89 17.46
CA GLN A 134 5.64 4.95 17.83
C GLN A 134 5.85 5.35 19.30
N GLU A 135 4.81 5.81 20.01
CA GLU A 135 4.86 6.23 21.42
C GLU A 135 4.34 5.21 22.46
N THR A 136 3.91 4.00 22.07
CA THR A 136 3.45 3.00 23.06
C THR A 136 4.32 1.75 23.04
N ASN A 137 4.62 1.21 24.23
CA ASN A 137 5.39 -0.01 24.56
C ASN A 137 4.92 -1.33 23.87
N LYS A 138 4.43 -1.30 22.63
CA LYS A 138 4.08 -2.50 21.87
C LYS A 138 5.36 -3.15 21.35
N ASN A 139 5.52 -4.45 21.61
CA ASN A 139 6.55 -5.27 20.97
C ASN A 139 6.32 -5.23 19.44
N PRO A 140 7.36 -5.09 18.60
CA PRO A 140 7.26 -5.13 17.13
C PRO A 140 6.34 -6.23 16.56
N LYS A 141 6.31 -7.41 17.19
CA LYS A 141 5.40 -8.51 16.82
C LYS A 141 3.91 -8.16 17.00
N GLN A 142 3.55 -7.46 18.07
CA GLN A 142 2.17 -7.02 18.31
C GLN A 142 1.76 -5.93 17.32
N MET A 143 2.67 -5.02 16.97
CA MET A 143 2.43 -4.00 15.95
C MET A 143 2.21 -4.63 14.57
N TYR A 144 2.94 -5.70 14.24
CA TYR A 144 2.72 -6.54 13.06
C TYR A 144 1.35 -7.20 13.06
N GLU A 145 1.01 -7.90 14.14
CA GLU A 145 -0.29 -8.56 14.26
C GLU A 145 -1.42 -7.53 14.11
N ASP A 146 -1.29 -6.35 14.70
CA ASP A 146 -2.29 -5.29 14.60
C ASP A 146 -2.37 -4.69 13.17
N MET A 147 -1.24 -4.54 12.47
CA MET A 147 -1.18 -4.05 11.09
C MET A 147 -1.76 -5.07 10.12
N VAL A 148 -1.32 -6.33 10.17
CA VAL A 148 -1.82 -7.43 9.32
C VAL A 148 -3.27 -7.75 9.64
N ALA A 149 -3.71 -7.71 10.90
CA ALA A 149 -5.12 -7.87 11.23
C ALA A 149 -6.01 -6.74 10.68
N SER A 150 -5.40 -5.60 10.33
CA SER A 150 -6.10 -4.44 9.78
C SER A 150 -5.95 -4.29 8.26
N LEU A 151 -5.05 -5.05 7.62
CA LEU A 151 -4.80 -5.08 6.18
C LEU A 151 -5.23 -6.41 5.59
N SER A 152 -6.16 -6.38 4.65
CA SER A 152 -6.47 -7.53 3.81
C SER A 152 -5.53 -7.62 2.62
N GLU A 153 -5.42 -8.81 2.01
CA GLU A 153 -4.72 -9.00 0.73
C GLU A 153 -5.22 -8.01 -0.34
N ASN A 154 -6.53 -7.78 -0.39
CA ASN A 154 -7.15 -6.83 -1.33
C ASN A 154 -6.68 -5.38 -1.11
N ASP A 155 -6.33 -5.01 0.11
CA ASP A 155 -5.81 -3.67 0.40
C ASP A 155 -4.41 -3.50 -0.18
N LEU A 156 -3.60 -4.57 -0.14
CA LEU A 156 -2.25 -4.58 -0.70
C LEU A 156 -2.24 -4.59 -2.24
N ASN A 157 -3.40 -4.73 -2.88
CA ASN A 157 -3.54 -4.48 -4.32
C ASN A 157 -3.62 -2.98 -4.65
N SER A 158 -3.80 -2.09 -3.66
CA SER A 158 -3.83 -0.66 -3.89
C SER A 158 -2.42 -0.07 -3.97
N TYR A 159 -2.21 0.88 -4.89
CA TYR A 159 -0.91 1.55 -5.06
C TYR A 159 -0.45 2.25 -3.77
N TYR A 160 -1.39 2.82 -3.01
CA TYR A 160 -1.06 3.48 -1.76
C TYR A 160 -0.45 2.50 -0.76
N PHE A 161 -1.05 1.33 -0.54
CA PHE A 161 -0.49 0.37 0.39
C PHE A 161 0.81 -0.26 -0.14
N LYS A 162 0.93 -0.53 -1.44
CA LYS A 162 2.20 -0.95 -2.05
C LYS A 162 3.32 0.06 -1.77
N LEU A 163 3.06 1.36 -1.95
CA LEU A 163 3.99 2.43 -1.61
C LEU A 163 4.42 2.40 -0.14
N LYS A 164 3.49 2.14 0.79
CA LYS A 164 3.81 2.02 2.22
C LYS A 164 4.66 0.79 2.51
N MET A 165 4.40 -0.34 1.85
CA MET A 165 5.18 -1.55 2.03
C MET A 165 6.61 -1.38 1.53
N PHE A 166 6.83 -0.69 0.41
CA PHE A 166 8.18 -0.43 -0.08
C PHE A 166 9.03 0.38 0.90
N ARG A 167 8.44 1.36 1.56
CA ARG A 167 9.12 2.13 2.61
C ARG A 167 9.41 1.29 3.85
N LEU A 168 8.53 0.36 4.20
CA LEU A 168 8.78 -0.59 5.28
C LEU A 168 9.94 -1.54 4.92
N PHE A 169 9.99 -2.03 3.68
CA PHE A 169 11.05 -2.90 3.18
C PHE A 169 12.42 -2.22 3.20
N ASP A 170 12.47 -0.93 2.90
CA ASP A 170 13.69 -0.12 3.02
C ASP A 170 14.26 -0.12 4.45
N MET A 171 13.44 -0.21 5.50
CA MET A 171 13.90 -0.21 6.90
C MET A 171 14.76 -1.44 7.26
N VAL A 172 14.63 -2.54 6.52
CA VAL A 172 15.42 -3.77 6.70
C VAL A 172 16.43 -3.97 5.57
N ASN A 173 16.67 -2.94 4.76
CA ASN A 173 17.68 -2.98 3.72
C ASN A 173 19.02 -2.51 4.29
N PRO A 174 20.09 -3.34 4.23
CA PRO A 174 21.37 -3.02 4.84
C PRO A 174 22.04 -1.78 4.21
N LYS A 175 21.64 -1.35 3.01
CA LYS A 175 22.16 -0.10 2.41
C LYS A 175 21.75 1.16 3.19
N LEU A 176 20.70 1.07 4.00
CA LEU A 176 20.19 2.18 4.80
C LEU A 176 20.59 2.08 6.28
N GLU A 177 21.25 0.99 6.68
CA GLU A 177 21.92 0.86 7.98
C GLU A 177 23.24 1.66 7.95
N ASN A 178 23.15 2.98 8.17
CA ASN A 178 24.29 3.86 8.47
C ASN A 178 24.11 4.53 9.82
#